data_AF-A0A4Q5U7H0-F1
#
_entry.id   AF-A0A4Q5U7H0-F1
#
_cell.length_a   1.000
_cell.length_b   1.000
_cell.length_c   1.000
_cell.angle_alpha   90.00
_cell.angle_beta   90.00
_cell.angle_gamma   90.00
#
_symmetry.space_group_name_H-M   'P 1'
#
loop_
_entity.id
_entity.type
_entity.pdbx_description
1 polymer ?
#
loop_
_entity_poly.entity_id
_entity_poly.type
_entity_poly.pdbx_seq_one_letter_code
_entity_poly.pdbx_strand_id
1 'polypeptide(L)' 'SNMGLAQRMTLYKLREDRADVIVPALLIYMNVMRWADAQEIFVPKIGLADGLIQSLFEELQAKKLQA' A
#
# COMPACT_ATOMS: atom_id res chain seq x y z
N SER A 1 16.72 2.65 -19.74
CA SER A 1 17.61 3.46 -18.88
C SER A 1 17.53 2.93 -17.47
N ASN A 2 18.66 2.60 -16.83
CA ASN A 2 18.65 2.12 -15.45
C ASN A 2 18.74 3.32 -14.50
N MET A 3 17.64 3.67 -13.83
CA MET A 3 17.61 4.76 -12.86
C MET A 3 18.21 4.28 -11.53
N GLY A 4 19.26 4.96 -11.05
CA GLY A 4 19.94 4.63 -9.80
C GLY A 4 19.14 4.99 -8.54
N LEU A 5 19.52 4.44 -7.39
CA LEU A 5 18.84 4.66 -6.10
C LEU A 5 18.70 6.16 -5.76
N ALA A 6 19.80 6.91 -5.82
CA ALA A 6 19.81 8.35 -5.52
C ALA A 6 18.86 9.14 -6.45
N GLN A 7 18.82 8.79 -7.74
CA GLN A 7 17.90 9.42 -8.69
C GLN A 7 16.44 9.14 -8.34
N ARG A 8 16.10 7.91 -7.93
CA ARG A 8 14.74 7.55 -7.49
C ARG A 8 14.33 8.35 -6.24
N MET A 9 15.24 8.49 -5.27
CA MET A 9 15.00 9.28 -4.06
C MET A 9 14.71 10.74 -4.40
N THR A 10 15.56 11.37 -5.22
CA THR A 10 15.42 12.79 -5.55
C THR A 10 14.22 13.08 -6.45
N LEU A 11 14.05 12.33 -7.54
CA LEU A 11 12.99 12.58 -8.52
C LEU A 11 11.60 12.29 -7.96
N TYR A 12 11.45 11.18 -7.23
CA TYR A 12 10.16 10.73 -6.71
C TYR A 12 9.94 11.03 -5.24
N LYS A 13 10.86 11.76 -4.60
CA LYS A 13 10.81 12.11 -3.16
C LYS A 13 10.59 10.89 -2.27
N LEU A 14 11.19 9.77 -2.66
CA LEU A 14 11.13 8.53 -1.89
C LEU A 14 12.19 8.57 -0.79
N ARG A 15 11.84 8.00 0.35
CA ARG A 15 12.83 7.58 1.33
C ARG A 15 13.71 6.49 0.73
N GLU A 16 14.92 6.34 1.26
CA GLU A 16 15.89 5.34 0.80
C GLU A 16 15.33 3.92 0.80
N ASP A 17 14.73 3.51 1.92
CA ASP A 17 14.09 2.19 2.11
C ASP A 17 13.04 1.89 1.02
N ARG A 18 12.28 2.91 0.61
CA ARG A 18 11.26 2.80 -0.44
C ARG A 18 11.86 2.82 -1.84
N ALA A 19 12.88 3.64 -2.07
CA ALA A 19 13.53 3.78 -3.37
C ALA A 19 14.31 2.52 -3.77
N ASP A 20 14.82 1.78 -2.79
CA ASP A 20 15.52 0.52 -3.00
C ASP A 20 14.55 -0.58 -3.50
N VAL A 21 13.37 -0.66 -2.88
CA VAL A 21 12.37 -1.71 -3.17
C VAL A 21 11.32 -1.34 -4.23
N ILE A 22 11.32 -0.10 -4.74
CA ILE A 22 10.25 0.36 -5.64
C ILE A 22 10.17 -0.45 -6.94
N VAL A 23 11.31 -0.89 -7.49
CA VAL A 23 11.36 -1.64 -8.76
C VAL A 23 10.72 -3.02 -8.64
N PRO A 24 11.11 -3.89 -7.68
CA PRO A 24 10.42 -5.17 -7.50
C PRO A 24 8.96 -4.99 -7.09
N ALA A 25 8.60 -3.97 -6.31
CA ALA A 25 7.21 -3.67 -5.97
C ALA A 25 6.35 -3.33 -7.20
N LEU A 26 6.86 -2.49 -8.12
CA LEU A 26 6.17 -2.15 -9.37
C LEU A 26 5.94 -3.38 -10.26
N LEU A 27 6.85 -4.36 -10.24
CA LEU A 27 6.65 -5.61 -10.97
C LEU A 27 5.43 -6.39 -10.47
N ILE A 28 5.22 -6.42 -9.14
CA ILE A 28 4.03 -7.03 -8.54
C ILE A 28 2.76 -6.31 -9.02
N TYR A 29 2.75 -4.97 -8.96
CA TYR A 29 1.62 -4.17 -9.43
C TYR A 29 1.31 -4.42 -10.91
N MET A 30 2.32 -4.38 -11.78
CA MET A 30 2.15 -4.64 -13.21
C MET A 30 1.63 -6.05 -13.50
N ASN A 31 2.07 -7.06 -12.75
CA ASN A 31 1.58 -8.43 -12.91
C ASN A 31 0.11 -8.55 -12.53
N VAL A 32 -0.28 -7.98 -11.39
CA VAL A 32 -1.68 -7.97 -10.94
C VAL A 32 -2.57 -7.26 -11.96
N MET A 33 -2.16 -6.10 -12.47
CA MET A 33 -2.92 -5.37 -13.50
C MET A 33 -3.11 -6.22 -14.76
N ARG A 34 -2.06 -6.88 -15.25
CA ARG A 34 -2.15 -7.76 -16.43
C ARG A 34 -3.05 -8.97 -16.20
N TRP A 35 -3.00 -9.59 -15.03
CA TRP A 35 -3.85 -10.75 -14.71
C TRP A 35 -5.31 -10.36 -14.55
N ALA A 36 -5.59 -9.15 -14.07
CA ALA A 36 -6.93 -8.62 -13.91
C ALA A 36 -7.47 -7.92 -15.18
N ASP A 37 -6.69 -7.84 -16.26
CA ASP A 37 -6.97 -7.02 -17.45
C ASP A 37 -7.37 -5.56 -17.10
N ALA A 38 -6.71 -5.00 -16.08
CA ALA A 38 -7.03 -3.69 -15.53
C ALA A 38 -6.10 -2.61 -16.09
N GLN A 39 -6.69 -1.50 -16.55
CA GLN A 39 -5.93 -0.33 -17.03
C GLN A 39 -5.54 0.63 -15.90
N GLU A 40 -6.29 0.62 -14.80
CA GLU A 40 -6.11 1.52 -13.67
C GLU A 40 -6.23 0.78 -12.34
N ILE A 41 -5.54 1.28 -11.31
CA ILE A 41 -5.70 0.84 -9.92
C ILE A 41 -6.14 2.03 -9.10
N PHE A 42 -7.26 1.89 -8.39
CA PHE A 42 -7.67 2.85 -7.38
C PHE A 42 -6.86 2.63 -6.09
N VAL A 43 -6.15 3.67 -5.63
CA VAL A 43 -5.37 3.62 -4.39
C VAL A 43 -6.20 4.25 -3.26
N PRO A 44 -6.80 3.44 -2.36
CA PRO A 44 -7.56 3.98 -1.25
C PRO A 44 -6.63 4.71 -0.26
N LYS A 45 -7.16 5.74 0.40
CA LYS A 45 -6.46 6.48 1.46
C LYS A 45 -6.55 5.80 2.83
N ILE A 46 -7.15 4.62 2.90
CA ILE A 46 -7.29 3.78 4.10
C ILE A 46 -6.45 2.52 3.93
N GLY A 47 -5.83 2.08 5.00
CA GLY A 47 -4.94 0.91 5.04
C GLY A 47 -5.33 -0.12 6.08
N LEU A 48 -4.47 -1.12 6.23
CA LEU A 48 -4.67 -2.22 7.17
C LEU A 48 -4.85 -1.74 8.61
N ALA A 49 -4.05 -0.75 9.04
CA ALA A 49 -4.12 -0.22 10.40
C ALA A 49 -5.51 0.37 10.72
N ASP A 50 -6.10 1.12 9.78
CA ASP A 50 -7.44 1.69 9.92
C ASP A 50 -8.48 0.57 10.09
N GLY A 51 -8.39 -0.47 9.27
CA GLY A 51 -9.27 -1.64 9.36
C GLY A 51 -9.15 -2.38 10.69
N LEU A 52 -7.92 -2.59 11.18
CA LEU A 52 -7.70 -3.25 12.48
C LEU A 52 -8.25 -2.44 13.65
N ILE A 53 -8.07 -1.13 13.64
CA ILE A 53 -8.61 -0.23 14.68
C ILE A 53 -10.14 -0.28 14.65
N GLN A 54 -10.74 -0.21 13.46
CA GLN A 54 -12.19 -0.27 13.30
C GLN A 54 -12.76 -1.60 13.79
N SER A 55 -12.16 -2.72 13.40
CA SER A 55 -12.60 -4.05 13.85
C SER A 55 -12.52 -4.19 15.37
N LEU A 56 -11.43 -3.75 15.98
CA LEU A 56 -11.28 -3.78 17.44
C LEU A 56 -12.33 -2.90 18.14
N PHE A 57 -12.61 -1.73 17.59
CA PHE A 57 -13.63 -0.84 18.13
C PHE A 57 -15.02 -1.49 18.09
N GLU A 58 -15.40 -2.11 16.98
CA GLU A 58 -16.68 -2.81 16.83
C GLU A 58 -16.82 -3.97 17.83
N GLU A 59 -15.76 -4.76 18.03
CA GLU A 59 -15.74 -5.83 19.02
C GLU A 59 -15.96 -5.32 20.46
N LEU A 60 -15.29 -4.23 20.83
CA LEU A 60 -15.45 -3.63 22.16
C LEU A 60 -16.86 -3.06 22.38
N GLN A 61 -17.44 -2.44 21.35
CA GLN A 61 -18.80 -1.93 21.39
C GLN A 61 -19.82 -3.08 21.54
N ALA A 62 -19.65 -4.18 20.80
CA ALA A 62 -20.52 -5.35 20.92
C ALA A 62 -20.48 -5.96 22.33
N LYS A 63 -19.27 -6.08 22.94
CA LYS A 63 -19.11 -6.56 24.31
C LYS A 63 -19.78 -5.63 25.34
N LYS A 64 -19.71 -4.31 25.13
CA LYS A 64 -20.34 -3.33 26.03
C LYS A 64 -21.87 -3.42 26.01
N LEU A 65 -22.48 -3.76 24.87
CA LEU A 65 -23.94 -3.92 24.77
C LEU A 65 -24.46 -5.22 25.42
N GLN A 66 -23.58 -6.20 25.65
CA GLN A 66 -23.92 -7.48 26.29
C GLN A 66 -23.74 -7.46 27.82
N ALA A 67 -23.18 -6.39 28.37
CA ALA A 67 -22.96 -6.17 29.80
C ALA A 67 -24.03 -5.23 30.39
#